data_AF-A0A971MKJ5-F1
#
_entry.id   AF-A0A971MKJ5-F1
#
_cell.length_a   1.000
_cell.length_b   1.000
_cell.length_c   1.000
_cell.angle_alpha   90.00
_cell.angle_beta   90.00
_cell.angle_gamma   90.00
#
_symmetry.space_group_name_H-M   'P 1'
#
loop_
_entity.id
_entity.type
_entity.pdbx_description
1 polymer ?
#
loop_
_entity_poly.entity_id
_entity_poly.type
_entity_poly.pdbx_seq_one_letter_code
_entity_poly.pdbx_strand_id
1 'polypeptide(L)' 'MAMAPGVLDAKTKVLIVLALDTLKGAAEGVRVLAAQARELGATDQEIAEAIRLAYYVAGMDPLKTGLNAFQPRPHKND' A
#
# COMPACT_ATOMS: atom_id res chain seq x y z
N MET A 1 -8.41 -20.75 2.60
CA MET A 1 -8.44 -19.68 1.58
C MET A 1 -7.90 -18.40 2.19
N ALA A 2 -7.22 -17.54 1.43
CA ALA A 2 -6.53 -16.36 1.98
C ALA A 2 -7.45 -15.42 2.79
N MET A 3 -8.69 -15.21 2.33
CA MET A 3 -9.70 -14.34 2.97
C MET A 3 -10.57 -15.03 4.04
N ALA A 4 -10.41 -16.34 4.27
CA ALA A 4 -11.15 -17.01 5.35
C ALA A 4 -10.67 -16.50 6.72
N PRO A 5 -11.54 -16.40 7.74
CA PRO A 5 -11.13 -16.00 9.09
C PRO A 5 -9.95 -16.83 9.62
N GLY A 6 -9.05 -16.20 10.38
CA GLY A 6 -7.88 -16.86 10.97
C GLY A 6 -7.26 -15.97 12.05
N VAL A 7 -5.93 -16.06 12.23
CA VAL A 7 -5.20 -15.22 13.20
C VAL A 7 -5.43 -13.72 12.98
N LEU A 8 -5.53 -13.31 11.70
CA LEU A 8 -6.06 -12.00 11.35
C LEU A 8 -7.57 -12.10 11.12
N ASP A 9 -8.30 -11.18 11.73
CA ASP A 9 -9.75 -11.05 11.52
C ASP A 9 -10.07 -10.60 10.08
N ALA A 10 -11.35 -10.70 9.71
CA ALA A 10 -11.81 -10.37 8.36
C ALA A 10 -11.56 -8.88 8.01
N LYS A 11 -11.80 -7.97 8.97
CA LYS A 11 -11.62 -6.53 8.77
C LYS A 11 -10.18 -6.20 8.43
N THR A 12 -9.24 -6.73 9.22
CA THR A 12 -7.79 -6.55 9.03
C THR A 12 -7.35 -7.07 7.67
N LYS A 13 -7.84 -8.24 7.25
CA LYS A 13 -7.53 -8.78 5.93
C LYS A 13 -8.05 -7.90 4.80
N VAL A 14 -9.27 -7.41 4.90
CA VAL A 14 -9.85 -6.50 3.90
C VAL A 14 -9.07 -5.19 3.81
N LEU A 15 -8.69 -4.60 4.95
CA LEU A 15 -7.86 -3.37 4.99
C LEU A 15 -6.48 -3.59 4.36
N ILE A 16 -5.84 -4.75 4.59
CA ILE A 16 -4.57 -5.11 3.94
C ILE A 16 -4.74 -5.21 2.43
N VAL A 17 -5.76 -5.92 1.95
CA VAL A 17 -5.99 -6.04 0.50
C VAL A 17 -6.36 -4.70 -0.12
N LEU A 18 -7.12 -3.85 0.57
CA LEU A 18 -7.41 -2.49 0.13
C LEU A 18 -6.13 -1.66 -0.06
N ALA A 19 -5.18 -1.76 0.87
CA ALA A 19 -3.88 -1.09 0.73
C ALA A 19 -3.09 -1.63 -0.49
N LEU A 20 -3.12 -2.94 -0.72
CA LEU A 20 -2.45 -3.57 -1.87
C LEU A 20 -3.09 -3.19 -3.21
N ASP A 21 -4.43 -3.10 -3.29
CA ASP A 21 -5.14 -2.65 -4.48
C ASP A 21 -4.93 -1.16 -4.74
N THR A 22 -4.84 -0.36 -3.67
CA THR A 22 -4.44 1.06 -3.75
C THR A 22 -3.03 1.19 -4.34
N LEU A 23 -2.07 0.41 -3.83
CA LEU A 23 -0.69 0.37 -4.33
C LEU A 23 -0.63 -0.01 -5.81
N LYS A 24 -1.49 -0.94 -6.25
CA LYS A 24 -1.57 -1.38 -7.66
C LYS A 24 -2.33 -0.43 -8.57
N GLY A 25 -3.03 0.57 -8.04
CA GLY A 25 -3.93 1.43 -8.81
C GLY A 25 -5.23 0.74 -9.25
N ALA A 26 -5.66 -0.32 -8.57
CA ALA A 26 -6.87 -1.07 -8.89
C ALA A 26 -8.14 -0.36 -8.35
N ALA A 27 -8.55 0.73 -9.00
CA ALA A 27 -9.61 1.62 -8.52
C ALA A 27 -10.93 0.91 -8.16
N GLU A 28 -11.38 -0.02 -9.00
CA GLU A 28 -12.62 -0.77 -8.75
C GLU A 28 -12.48 -1.75 -7.56
N GLY A 29 -11.31 -2.38 -7.42
CA GLY A 29 -10.99 -3.22 -6.26
C GLY A 29 -11.02 -2.43 -4.96
N VAL A 30 -10.40 -1.24 -4.95
CA VAL A 30 -10.45 -0.31 -3.80
C VAL A 30 -11.89 0.06 -3.45
N ARG A 31 -12.73 0.36 -4.44
CA ARG A 31 -14.15 0.69 -4.22
C ARG A 31 -14.90 -0.45 -3.54
N VAL A 32 -14.74 -1.67 -4.05
CA VAL A 32 -15.40 -2.88 -3.50
C VAL A 32 -14.90 -3.18 -2.08
N LEU A 33 -13.59 -3.15 -1.87
CA LEU A 33 -12.99 -3.46 -0.56
C LEU A 33 -13.32 -2.39 0.49
N ALA A 34 -13.44 -1.12 0.09
CA ALA A 34 -13.84 -0.05 1.01
C ALA A 34 -15.30 -0.22 1.46
N ALA A 35 -16.20 -0.70 0.59
CA ALA A 35 -17.57 -1.04 0.99
C ALA A 35 -17.58 -2.21 1.97
N GLN A 36 -16.87 -3.30 1.64
CA GLN A 36 -16.76 -4.47 2.50
C GLN A 36 -16.12 -4.16 3.86
N ALA A 37 -15.11 -3.29 3.91
CA ALA A 37 -14.49 -2.86 5.15
C ALA A 37 -15.51 -2.19 6.07
N ARG A 38 -16.38 -1.32 5.54
CA ARG A 38 -17.44 -0.65 6.29
C ARG A 38 -18.50 -1.63 6.79
N GLU A 39 -18.88 -2.61 5.98
CA GLU A 39 -19.78 -3.71 6.40
C GLU A 39 -19.19 -4.50 7.58
N LEU A 40 -17.87 -4.64 7.64
CA LEU A 40 -17.13 -5.25 8.74
C LEU A 40 -16.86 -4.30 9.92
N GLY A 41 -17.43 -3.10 9.90
CA GLY A 41 -17.31 -2.12 10.97
C GLY A 41 -16.03 -1.28 10.95
N ALA A 42 -15.32 -1.23 9.82
CA ALA A 42 -14.19 -0.31 9.67
C ALA A 42 -14.66 1.16 9.60
N THR A 43 -13.91 2.02 10.26
CA THR A 43 -14.08 3.48 10.18
C THR A 43 -13.38 4.04 8.93
N ASP A 44 -13.81 5.22 8.47
CA ASP A 44 -13.09 5.92 7.40
C ASP A 44 -11.65 6.28 7.80
N GLN A 45 -11.35 6.41 9.10
CA GLN A 45 -9.99 6.61 9.60
C GLN A 45 -9.10 5.39 9.37
N GLU A 46 -9.60 4.18 9.64
CA GLU A 46 -8.88 2.93 9.37
C GLU A 46 -8.62 2.75 7.87
N ILE A 47 -9.61 3.09 7.02
CA ILE A 47 -9.45 3.06 5.56
C ILE A 47 -8.39 4.08 5.11
N ALA A 48 -8.45 5.32 5.63
CA ALA A 48 -7.47 6.36 5.32
C ALA A 48 -6.05 5.96 5.76
N GLU A 49 -5.92 5.26 6.90
CA GLU A 49 -4.64 4.74 7.37
C GLU A 49 -4.09 3.64 6.45
N ALA A 50 -4.93 2.70 6.00
CA ALA A 50 -4.54 1.69 5.02
C ALA A 50 -4.08 2.32 3.68
N ILE A 51 -4.76 3.35 3.19
CA ILE A 51 -4.33 4.12 2.00
C ILE A 51 -2.98 4.80 2.25
N ARG A 52 -2.77 5.37 3.44
CA ARG A 52 -1.51 6.02 3.81
C ARG A 52 -0.34 5.03 3.80
N LEU A 53 -0.55 3.78 4.23
CA LEU A 53 0.46 2.72 4.13
C LEU A 53 0.86 2.45 2.68
N ALA A 54 -0.12 2.39 1.77
CA ALA A 54 0.15 2.23 0.34
C ALA A 54 0.99 3.39 -0.22
N TYR A 55 0.62 4.63 0.12
CA TYR A 55 1.41 5.82 -0.23
C TYR A 55 2.83 5.77 0.33
N TYR A 56 3.01 5.40 1.60
CA TYR A 56 4.32 5.32 2.23
C TYR A 56 5.24 4.32 1.52
N VAL A 57 4.71 3.14 1.18
CA VAL A 57 5.45 2.11 0.46
C VAL A 57 5.79 2.55 -0.97
N ALA A 58 4.81 3.09 -1.71
CA ALA A 58 5.02 3.57 -3.08
C ALA A 58 5.99 4.77 -3.16
N GLY A 59 5.90 5.68 -2.19
CA GLY A 59 6.71 6.90 -2.12
C GLY A 59 8.20 6.65 -1.92
N MET A 60 8.61 5.42 -1.60
CA MET A 60 10.03 5.06 -1.49
C MET A 60 10.74 5.00 -2.85
N ASP A 61 10.03 4.77 -3.95
CA ASP A 61 10.68 4.52 -5.25
C ASP A 61 11.39 5.76 -5.83
N PRO A 62 10.83 6.98 -5.76
CA PRO A 62 11.57 8.19 -6.09
C PRO A 62 12.81 8.40 -5.22
N LEU A 63 12.76 8.06 -3.93
CA LEU A 63 13.91 8.17 -3.03
C LEU A 63 15.01 7.17 -3.44
N LYS A 64 14.66 5.90 -3.64
CA LYS A 64 15.60 4.86 -4.13
C LYS A 64 16.26 5.28 -5.43
N THR A 65 15.47 5.81 -6.37
CA THR A 65 15.97 6.28 -7.67
C THR A 65 16.87 7.50 -7.50
N GLY A 66 16.47 8.45 -6.65
CA GLY A 66 17.20 9.69 -6.37
C GLY A 66 18.57 9.47 -5.71
N LEU A 67 18.79 8.34 -5.01
CA LEU A 67 20.11 7.99 -4.49
C LEU A 67 21.19 7.91 -5.57
N ASN A 68 20.82 7.66 -6.83
CA ASN A 68 21.77 7.67 -7.95
C ASN A 68 22.42 9.04 -8.18
N ALA A 69 21.79 10.15 -7.72
CA ALA A 69 22.38 11.49 -7.79
C ALA A 69 23.65 11.63 -6.93
N PHE A 70 23.86 10.74 -5.96
CA PHE A 70 25.00 10.76 -5.04
C PHE A 70 26.03 9.66 -5.33
N GLN A 71 25.90 8.94 -6.46
CA GLN A 71 26.90 7.96 -6.87
C GLN A 71 28.25 8.65 -7.14
N PRO A 72 29.38 8.07 -6.70
CA PRO A 72 30.70 8.59 -7.02
C PRO A 72 30.85 8.72 -8.54
N ARG A 73 31.36 9.88 -9.00
CA ARG A 73 31.69 10.03 -10.42
C ARG A 73 32.77 9.00 -10.78
N PRO A 74 32.66 8.30 -11.92
CA PRO A 74 33.74 7.43 -12.37
C PRO A 74 35.02 8.25 -12.50
N HIS A 75 36.12 7.74 -11.94
CA HIS A 75 37.43 8.35 -12.13
C HIS A 75 37.73 8.40 -13.63
N LYS A 76 37.92 9.60 -14.15
CA LYS A 76 38.44 9.81 -15.49
C LYS A 76 39.93 9.47 -15.43
N ASN A 77 40.36 8.43 -16.13
CA ASN A 77 41.78 8.24 -16.41
C ASN A 77 42.13 9.28 -17.47
N ASP A 78 42.82 10.34 -17.05
CA ASP A 78 43.52 11.26 -17.94
C ASP A 78 44.79 10.60 -18.50
#